data_AF-A0A1J5WJ68-F1
#
_entry.id   AF-A0A1J5WJ68-F1
#
_cell.length_a   1.000
_cell.length_b   1.000
_cell.length_c   1.000
_cell.angle_alpha   90.00
_cell.angle_beta   90.00
_cell.angle_gamma   90.00
#
_symmetry.space_group_name_H-M   'P 1'
#
loop_
_entity.id
_entity.type
_entity.pdbx_description
1 polymer ?
#
loop_
_entity_poly.entity_id
_entity_poly.type
_entity_poly.pdbx_seq_one_letter_code
_entity_poly.pdbx_strand_id
1 'polypeptide(L)'
;ACTTCALCSVISDEKIRCPVQGCEDDNFLDKEYRKSIDDHRREWITVGMLEERRKTISRFVLKIQNIQDTPLLLSKETTVVLDEIVLSFELLLKLLEKTKVSVVGKISVFSSPIYEDCIIPVIGTEHGDVVLRISSFPDIKHDTHFFKNTNGIPPSSIACKCGVVLLEETPLVCMIPKLKIAKGNVMELFSLNIRNEENITELFIAEDRSIYLGRIKKLVLKNYAVLALPKIELCGDNEVEGLYLSAEEMYYVSGITRAEDSIYVGRVKRLKLLGYAISTLPKIELHEDNEMDELLLDAEKIEYVSGIVRAKDSIYVGRINNMKLLGYAVNTLPKIKLHEDNEMERLYLDVKETVNVSGITSAEDTIWIGRVKKLVLRNYATSILPRIKLHEDNEMEELVLYAEKEQNVSEIIRVRDNSIWVGRVKKLVLSDYAVNTLPKIKVHEDNEMEDIHLYAEKERNVSEIIRARDSSIWVGRVKKLVVFGYAINTLPKIRLHGDNEIGELKIVGVSKRMLWRREGDDRDSHSEIVVKKTFIRPMEFVFSLLTKRKVGEAETLGETGTVVKDEDGCCSWKIKEMKIEHSTMFVLRWLRTDRSCVLDRFEVVSKKKMIKTCHLTNVFIWEE
;
A
#
# COMPACT_ATOMS: atom_id res chain seq x y z
N ALA A 1 -21.78 -45.28 14.56
CA ALA A 1 -21.34 -43.89 14.50
C ALA A 1 -21.26 -43.45 13.04
N CYS A 2 -21.87 -42.32 12.71
CA CYS A 2 -21.83 -41.73 11.37
C CYS A 2 -20.39 -41.30 11.05
N THR A 3 -19.78 -41.84 9.99
CA THR A 3 -18.40 -41.54 9.57
C THR A 3 -18.17 -40.07 9.25
N THR A 4 -19.23 -39.33 8.91
CA THR A 4 -19.17 -37.89 8.61
C THR A 4 -18.98 -37.01 9.84
N CYS A 5 -19.33 -37.49 11.05
CA CYS A 5 -19.17 -36.70 12.29
C CYS A 5 -17.72 -36.66 12.80
N ALA A 6 -16.87 -37.62 12.43
CA ALA A 6 -15.46 -37.66 12.86
C ALA A 6 -14.59 -36.57 12.20
N LEU A 7 -15.12 -35.86 11.20
CA LEU A 7 -14.40 -34.85 10.41
C LEU A 7 -14.85 -33.40 10.68
N CYS A 8 -15.86 -33.17 11.52
CA CYS A 8 -16.26 -31.81 11.89
C CYS A 8 -15.45 -31.31 13.10
N SER A 9 -14.37 -30.61 12.78
CA SER A 9 -13.51 -29.83 13.67
C SER A 9 -14.29 -28.87 14.58
N VAL A 10 -13.91 -28.85 15.85
CA VAL A 10 -14.38 -27.94 16.90
C VAL A 10 -13.98 -26.50 16.55
N ILE A 11 -14.95 -25.70 16.12
CA ILE A 11 -14.90 -24.24 16.12
C ILE A 11 -15.99 -23.79 17.10
N SER A 12 -15.56 -23.18 18.21
CA SER A 12 -16.36 -22.48 19.24
C SER A 12 -17.29 -23.30 20.16
N ASP A 13 -17.46 -22.78 21.38
CA ASP A 13 -18.17 -23.33 22.55
C ASP A 13 -19.72 -23.47 22.43
N GLU A 14 -20.27 -23.59 21.22
CA GLU A 14 -21.71 -23.80 21.04
C GLU A 14 -22.01 -25.23 20.54
N LYS A 15 -22.88 -25.95 21.26
CA LYS A 15 -23.30 -27.34 20.95
C LYS A 15 -23.78 -27.49 19.50
N ILE A 16 -22.95 -28.07 18.64
CA ILE A 16 -23.34 -28.44 17.27
C ILE A 16 -24.23 -29.68 17.33
N ARG A 17 -25.48 -29.59 16.83
CA ARG A 17 -26.32 -30.76 16.53
C ARG A 17 -25.97 -31.28 15.14
N CYS A 18 -25.76 -32.59 15.02
CA CYS A 18 -25.52 -33.24 13.73
C CYS A 18 -26.75 -33.05 12.81
N PRO A 19 -26.59 -32.53 11.59
CA PRO A 19 -27.71 -32.25 10.68
C PRO A 19 -28.28 -33.51 9.99
N VAL A 20 -27.77 -34.70 10.31
CA VAL A 20 -28.26 -35.98 9.74
C VAL A 20 -29.49 -36.45 10.51
N GLN A 21 -30.63 -36.52 9.80
CA GLN A 21 -31.91 -36.95 10.34
C GLN A 21 -31.81 -38.35 10.94
N GLY A 22 -32.07 -38.49 12.25
CA GLY A 22 -31.94 -39.74 13.01
C GLY A 22 -30.76 -39.81 13.99
N CYS A 23 -29.84 -38.84 13.98
CA CYS A 23 -28.77 -38.71 14.99
C CYS A 23 -29.10 -37.67 16.09
N GLU A 24 -30.32 -37.13 16.11
CA GLU A 24 -30.71 -36.00 16.98
C GLU A 24 -30.64 -36.31 18.48
N ASP A 25 -30.70 -37.59 18.85
CA ASP A 25 -30.61 -38.08 20.25
C ASP A 25 -29.37 -38.96 20.51
N ASP A 26 -28.43 -39.06 19.55
CA ASP A 26 -27.24 -39.90 19.71
C ASP A 26 -26.18 -39.21 20.58
N ASN A 27 -26.37 -39.37 21.90
CA ASN A 27 -25.45 -38.87 22.90
C ASN A 27 -24.20 -39.76 23.04
N PHE A 28 -23.85 -40.63 22.08
CA PHE A 28 -22.67 -41.51 22.20
C PHE A 28 -21.38 -40.70 22.31
N LEU A 29 -21.16 -39.69 21.45
CA LEU A 29 -19.97 -38.82 21.52
C LEU A 29 -19.97 -37.94 22.78
N ASP A 30 -21.11 -37.39 23.19
CA ASP A 30 -21.21 -36.60 24.43
C ASP A 30 -21.03 -37.51 25.67
N LYS A 31 -21.48 -38.77 25.62
CA LYS A 31 -21.21 -39.78 26.66
C LYS A 31 -19.77 -40.22 26.66
N GLU A 32 -19.13 -40.44 25.51
CA GLU A 32 -17.72 -40.85 25.45
C GLU A 32 -16.80 -39.69 25.84
N TYR A 33 -17.13 -38.47 25.43
CA TYR A 33 -16.45 -37.24 25.86
C TYR A 33 -16.64 -36.99 27.35
N ARG A 34 -17.87 -37.10 27.89
CA ARG A 34 -18.10 -37.03 29.34
C ARG A 34 -17.45 -38.19 30.08
N LYS A 35 -17.36 -39.37 29.49
CA LYS A 35 -16.65 -40.51 30.09
C LYS A 35 -15.15 -40.27 30.10
N SER A 36 -14.57 -39.69 29.04
CA SER A 36 -13.17 -39.26 28.99
C SER A 36 -12.88 -38.12 29.95
N ILE A 37 -13.79 -37.15 30.09
CA ILE A 37 -13.70 -36.07 31.08
C ILE A 37 -13.87 -36.62 32.49
N ASP A 38 -14.82 -37.52 32.74
CA ASP A 38 -15.04 -38.14 34.04
C ASP A 38 -13.93 -39.14 34.37
N ASP A 39 -13.28 -39.74 33.39
CA ASP A 39 -12.10 -40.60 33.56
C ASP A 39 -10.85 -39.74 33.81
N HIS A 40 -10.65 -38.62 33.11
CA HIS A 40 -9.64 -37.60 33.43
C HIS A 40 -9.88 -36.93 34.78
N ARG A 41 -11.15 -36.66 35.14
CA ARG A 41 -11.55 -36.05 36.40
C ARG A 41 -11.46 -37.07 37.53
N ARG A 42 -11.73 -38.35 37.28
CA ARG A 42 -11.44 -39.43 38.23
C ARG A 42 -9.95 -39.67 38.37
N GLU A 43 -9.15 -39.59 37.31
CA GLU A 43 -7.68 -39.58 37.41
C GLU A 43 -7.21 -38.39 38.24
N TRP A 44 -7.71 -37.18 37.98
CA TRP A 44 -7.37 -35.98 38.75
C TRP A 44 -7.83 -36.04 40.21
N ILE A 45 -9.01 -36.59 40.49
CA ILE A 45 -9.51 -36.81 41.86
C ILE A 45 -8.69 -37.92 42.55
N THR A 46 -8.29 -38.97 41.84
CA THR A 46 -7.41 -40.03 42.37
C THR A 46 -5.99 -39.48 42.61
N VAL A 47 -5.52 -38.57 41.77
CA VAL A 47 -4.26 -37.81 41.89
C VAL A 47 -4.33 -36.81 43.06
N GLY A 48 -5.50 -36.22 43.34
CA GLY A 48 -5.75 -35.36 44.51
C GLY A 48 -5.87 -36.16 45.82
N MET A 49 -6.46 -37.36 45.80
CA MET A 49 -6.49 -38.26 46.96
C MET A 49 -5.14 -38.94 47.26
N LEU A 50 -4.13 -38.79 46.39
CA LEU A 50 -2.75 -39.25 46.57
C LEU A 50 -1.82 -38.18 47.16
N GLU A 51 -2.34 -37.02 47.59
CA GLU A 51 -1.55 -35.95 48.22
C GLU A 51 -0.78 -36.41 49.48
N GLU A 52 -1.21 -37.49 50.15
CA GLU A 52 -0.55 -38.00 51.37
C GLU A 52 0.68 -38.90 51.14
N ARG A 53 1.04 -39.25 49.90
CA ARG A 53 2.20 -40.15 49.62
C ARG A 53 3.06 -39.80 48.42
N ARG A 54 3.15 -38.53 48.01
CA ARG A 54 4.10 -38.13 46.95
C ARG A 54 5.37 -37.55 47.53
N LYS A 55 6.51 -38.19 47.23
CA LYS A 55 7.84 -37.65 47.52
C LYS A 55 7.99 -36.32 46.78
N THR A 56 8.04 -35.22 47.51
CA THR A 56 8.49 -33.93 46.97
C THR A 56 9.95 -34.08 46.57
N ILE A 57 10.25 -33.91 45.28
CA ILE A 57 11.60 -34.07 44.75
C ILE A 57 12.23 -32.70 44.62
N SER A 58 13.41 -32.50 45.22
CA SER A 58 14.15 -31.25 45.12
C SER A 58 14.86 -31.09 43.77
N ARG A 59 15.29 -32.20 43.16
CA ARG A 59 16.01 -32.25 41.88
C ARG A 59 15.57 -33.45 41.05
N PHE A 60 15.11 -33.19 39.83
CA PHE A 60 14.63 -34.19 38.88
C PHE A 60 15.40 -34.07 37.56
N VAL A 61 16.07 -35.15 37.16
CA VAL A 61 16.79 -35.19 35.88
C VAL A 61 15.88 -35.80 34.82
N LEU A 62 15.41 -34.98 33.89
CA LEU A 62 14.47 -35.39 32.87
C LEU A 62 15.23 -36.06 31.72
N LYS A 63 15.15 -37.40 31.67
CA LYS A 63 15.73 -38.25 30.62
C LYS A 63 14.70 -39.27 30.16
N ILE A 64 14.72 -39.62 28.88
CA ILE A 64 13.84 -40.65 28.29
C ILE A 64 13.95 -41.99 29.05
N GLN A 65 15.17 -42.37 29.47
CA GLN A 65 15.42 -43.60 30.22
C GLN A 65 14.88 -43.59 31.66
N ASN A 66 14.53 -42.41 32.20
CA ASN A 66 14.08 -42.22 33.58
C ASN A 66 12.57 -41.93 33.69
N ILE A 67 11.80 -42.09 32.60
CA ILE A 67 10.35 -41.93 32.64
C ILE A 67 9.77 -43.15 33.37
N GLN A 68 9.51 -43.00 34.66
CA GLN A 68 8.77 -44.00 35.45
C GLN A 68 7.28 -43.85 35.15
N ASP A 69 6.52 -44.95 35.10
CA ASP A 69 5.04 -44.94 34.97
C ASP A 69 4.32 -44.38 36.21
N THR A 70 5.06 -43.75 37.14
CA THR A 70 4.53 -43.22 38.39
C THR A 70 4.36 -41.69 38.27
N PRO A 71 3.15 -41.13 38.53
CA PRO A 71 2.92 -39.71 38.43
C PRO A 71 3.79 -38.93 39.43
N LEU A 72 4.59 -38.00 38.92
CA LEU A 72 5.50 -37.14 39.66
C LEU A 72 4.91 -35.72 39.80
N LEU A 73 4.88 -35.20 41.03
CA LEU A 73 4.44 -33.83 41.29
C LEU A 73 5.65 -32.88 41.25
N LEU A 74 5.67 -31.97 40.28
CA LEU A 74 6.67 -30.92 40.17
C LEU A 74 6.12 -29.63 40.79
N SER A 75 6.94 -28.99 41.62
CA SER A 75 6.64 -27.71 42.27
C SER A 75 7.60 -26.60 41.84
N LYS A 76 7.33 -25.36 42.26
CA LYS A 76 8.20 -24.19 41.99
C LYS A 76 9.60 -24.35 42.59
N GLU A 77 9.74 -25.16 43.63
CA GLU A 77 11.01 -25.46 44.30
C GLU A 77 11.78 -26.58 43.59
N THR A 78 11.10 -27.39 42.78
CA THR A 78 11.69 -28.53 42.08
C THR A 78 12.64 -28.04 41.00
N THR A 79 13.88 -28.55 41.02
CA THR A 79 14.87 -28.27 39.97
C THR A 79 14.82 -29.36 38.90
N VAL A 80 14.31 -29.04 37.72
CA VAL A 80 14.27 -29.91 36.54
C VAL A 80 15.54 -29.70 35.73
N VAL A 81 16.28 -30.78 35.49
CA VAL A 81 17.51 -30.77 34.72
C VAL A 81 17.22 -31.35 33.35
N LEU A 82 17.44 -30.54 32.31
CA LEU A 82 17.28 -30.93 30.91
C LEU A 82 18.65 -31.32 30.35
N ASP A 83 18.77 -32.59 29.98
CA ASP A 83 20.03 -33.19 29.53
C ASP A 83 19.77 -34.15 28.37
N GLU A 84 20.20 -33.75 27.16
CA GLU A 84 20.05 -34.51 25.90
C GLU A 84 18.61 -34.99 25.66
N ILE A 85 17.70 -34.03 25.52
CA ILE A 85 16.26 -34.31 25.49
C ILE A 85 15.55 -33.63 24.31
N VAL A 86 14.54 -34.33 23.79
CA VAL A 86 13.59 -33.81 22.81
C VAL A 86 12.21 -33.75 23.45
N LEU A 87 11.63 -32.56 23.54
CA LEU A 87 10.31 -32.37 24.16
C LEU A 87 9.44 -31.41 23.34
N SER A 88 8.12 -31.48 23.54
CA SER A 88 7.22 -30.50 22.95
C SER A 88 7.54 -29.10 23.47
N PHE A 89 7.36 -28.08 22.62
CA PHE A 89 7.64 -26.71 23.00
C PHE A 89 6.73 -26.24 24.15
N GLU A 90 5.49 -26.74 24.19
CA GLU A 90 4.50 -26.50 25.23
C GLU A 90 4.96 -27.03 26.61
N LEU A 91 5.54 -28.24 26.63
CA LEU A 91 6.10 -28.80 27.85
C LEU A 91 7.28 -27.98 28.36
N LEU A 92 8.15 -27.50 27.46
CA LEU A 92 9.28 -26.65 27.83
C LEU A 92 8.79 -25.40 28.56
N LEU A 93 7.81 -24.69 27.99
CA LEU A 93 7.28 -23.47 28.59
C LEU A 93 6.64 -23.72 29.96
N LYS A 94 5.88 -24.80 30.12
CA LYS A 94 5.30 -25.18 31.43
C LYS A 94 6.39 -25.43 32.48
N LEU A 95 7.49 -26.06 32.09
CA LEU A 95 8.64 -26.27 32.98
C LEU A 95 9.31 -24.94 33.35
N LEU A 96 9.52 -24.05 32.37
CA LEU A 96 10.11 -22.72 32.59
C LEU A 96 9.24 -21.84 33.47
N GLU A 97 7.92 -21.92 33.38
CA GLU A 97 7.00 -21.14 34.22
C GLU A 97 6.90 -21.71 35.65
N LYS A 98 6.77 -23.04 35.78
CA LYS A 98 6.31 -23.67 37.04
C LYS A 98 7.40 -24.30 37.89
N THR A 99 8.64 -24.39 37.41
CA THR A 99 9.74 -25.06 38.12
C THR A 99 11.02 -24.22 38.11
N LYS A 100 12.13 -24.74 38.66
CA LYS A 100 13.48 -24.25 38.38
C LYS A 100 14.08 -25.11 37.28
N VAL A 101 14.58 -24.52 36.21
CA VAL A 101 15.14 -25.28 35.08
C VAL A 101 16.65 -25.09 35.01
N SER A 102 17.38 -26.18 34.78
CA SER A 102 18.82 -26.19 34.54
C SER A 102 19.10 -26.97 33.25
N VAL A 103 19.75 -26.32 32.29
CA VAL A 103 20.11 -26.94 31.00
C VAL A 103 21.57 -27.38 31.07
N VAL A 104 21.81 -28.68 30.89
CA VAL A 104 23.16 -29.29 30.92
C VAL A 104 23.56 -29.82 29.55
N GLY A 105 22.61 -30.42 28.83
CA GLY A 105 22.84 -31.02 27.51
C GLY A 105 22.12 -30.27 26.39
N LYS A 106 22.14 -30.87 25.19
CA LYS A 106 21.40 -30.34 24.02
C LYS A 106 19.90 -30.52 24.22
N ILE A 107 19.13 -29.48 23.92
CA ILE A 107 17.67 -29.54 23.92
C ILE A 107 17.18 -29.40 22.48
N SER A 108 16.21 -30.21 22.10
CA SER A 108 15.46 -30.00 20.86
C SER A 108 13.97 -29.90 21.17
N VAL A 109 13.27 -29.05 20.42
CA VAL A 109 11.83 -28.83 20.57
C VAL A 109 11.10 -29.01 19.25
N PHE A 110 9.86 -29.47 19.35
CA PHE A 110 8.94 -29.66 18.22
C PHE A 110 7.54 -29.19 18.61
N SER A 111 6.68 -28.96 17.61
CA SER A 111 5.25 -28.77 17.85
C SER A 111 4.51 -30.10 17.66
N SER A 112 3.67 -30.46 18.63
CA SER A 112 2.82 -31.65 18.57
C SER A 112 1.47 -31.29 17.92
N PRO A 113 1.03 -31.99 16.86
CA PRO A 113 -0.29 -31.77 16.28
C PRO A 113 -1.45 -32.18 17.19
N ILE A 114 -1.17 -32.91 18.27
CA ILE A 114 -2.16 -33.48 19.20
C ILE A 114 -2.22 -32.70 20.53
N TYR A 115 -1.50 -31.56 20.65
CA TYR A 115 -1.42 -30.73 21.87
C TYR A 115 -0.93 -31.46 23.14
N GLU A 116 -0.31 -32.64 22.99
CA GLU A 116 0.20 -33.38 24.15
C GLU A 116 1.56 -32.83 24.60
N ASP A 117 1.67 -32.53 25.89
CA ASP A 117 2.95 -32.26 26.55
C ASP A 117 3.76 -33.55 26.59
N CYS A 118 4.72 -33.73 25.68
CA CYS A 118 5.38 -35.01 25.51
C CYS A 118 6.90 -34.89 25.33
N ILE A 119 7.58 -36.00 25.57
CA ILE A 119 9.01 -36.21 25.38
C ILE A 119 9.14 -37.37 24.39
N ILE A 120 9.97 -37.20 23.36
CA ILE A 120 10.18 -38.21 22.33
C ILE A 120 11.65 -38.60 22.23
N PRO A 121 11.98 -39.80 21.74
CA PRO A 121 13.36 -40.21 21.57
C PRO A 121 14.08 -39.47 20.42
N VAL A 122 13.38 -39.21 19.30
CA VAL A 122 13.91 -38.55 18.11
C VAL A 122 12.79 -37.78 17.42
N ILE A 123 13.10 -36.62 16.84
CA ILE A 123 12.16 -35.88 15.99
C ILE A 123 11.95 -36.65 14.67
N GLY A 124 10.81 -37.33 14.52
CA GLY A 124 10.39 -37.98 13.29
C GLY A 124 9.75 -37.02 12.28
N THR A 125 9.44 -37.49 11.07
CA THR A 125 8.84 -36.69 9.97
C THR A 125 7.39 -36.25 10.23
N GLU A 126 6.72 -36.87 11.19
CA GLU A 126 5.34 -36.60 11.60
C GLU A 126 5.18 -35.42 12.58
N HIS A 127 6.29 -34.85 13.04
CA HIS A 127 6.30 -33.70 13.96
C HIS A 127 6.34 -32.39 13.18
N GLY A 128 5.45 -31.46 13.54
CA GLY A 128 5.29 -30.19 12.84
C GLY A 128 6.37 -29.17 13.18
N ASP A 129 6.47 -28.16 12.32
CA ASP A 129 7.32 -27.01 12.57
C ASP A 129 6.83 -26.26 13.81
N VAL A 130 7.76 -25.79 14.65
CA VAL A 130 7.45 -24.98 15.82
C VAL A 130 6.75 -23.70 15.39
N VAL A 131 5.57 -23.48 15.96
CA VAL A 131 4.79 -22.26 15.79
C VAL A 131 4.75 -21.50 17.11
N LEU A 132 5.41 -20.34 17.15
CA LEU A 132 5.39 -19.44 18.30
C LEU A 132 4.25 -18.45 18.15
N ARG A 133 3.13 -18.66 18.85
CA ARG A 133 1.94 -17.77 18.84
C ARG A 133 1.38 -17.59 20.25
N ILE A 134 0.97 -16.37 20.60
CA ILE A 134 0.36 -16.07 21.92
C ILE A 134 -0.87 -16.93 22.20
N SER A 135 -1.75 -17.11 21.22
CA SER A 135 -3.01 -17.88 21.39
C SER A 135 -2.79 -19.34 21.77
N SER A 136 -1.57 -19.85 21.63
CA SER A 136 -1.21 -21.20 22.05
C SER A 136 -0.91 -21.28 23.56
N PHE A 137 -0.88 -20.15 24.29
CA PHE A 137 -0.36 -20.11 25.66
C PHE A 137 -1.28 -19.34 26.63
N PRO A 138 -1.62 -19.91 27.78
CA PRO A 138 -2.25 -19.16 28.88
C PRO A 138 -1.30 -18.07 29.36
N ASP A 139 -1.83 -16.91 29.78
CA ASP A 139 -1.07 -15.83 30.42
C ASP A 139 0.03 -16.40 31.33
N ILE A 140 1.29 -16.08 31.07
CA ILE A 140 2.39 -16.42 31.97
C ILE A 140 2.14 -15.62 33.25
N LYS A 141 1.61 -16.29 34.29
CA LYS A 141 1.14 -15.62 35.53
C LYS A 141 2.28 -15.33 36.51
N HIS A 142 3.46 -15.90 36.26
CA HIS A 142 4.60 -15.91 37.15
C HIS A 142 5.90 -15.58 36.40
N ASP A 143 5.99 -14.36 35.89
CA ASP A 143 7.10 -13.87 35.07
C ASP A 143 8.49 -14.08 35.72
N THR A 144 8.60 -14.01 37.05
CA THR A 144 9.90 -14.09 37.74
C THR A 144 10.62 -15.44 37.55
N HIS A 145 9.90 -16.56 37.61
CA HIS A 145 10.51 -17.89 37.38
C HIS A 145 10.86 -18.09 35.91
N PHE A 146 9.94 -17.70 35.02
CA PHE A 146 10.12 -17.80 33.59
C PHE A 146 11.36 -17.04 33.12
N PHE A 147 11.51 -15.77 33.51
CA PHE A 147 12.69 -14.97 33.18
C PHE A 147 13.97 -15.55 33.79
N LYS A 148 13.95 -15.94 35.08
CA LYS A 148 15.12 -16.53 35.74
C LYS A 148 15.59 -17.80 35.03
N ASN A 149 14.67 -18.66 34.66
CA ASN A 149 14.98 -19.90 33.95
C ASN A 149 15.50 -19.60 32.54
N THR A 150 14.83 -18.71 31.79
CA THR A 150 15.24 -18.38 30.42
C THR A 150 16.59 -17.70 30.35
N ASN A 151 16.91 -16.82 31.32
CA ASN A 151 18.23 -16.20 31.43
C ASN A 151 19.34 -17.21 31.75
N GLY A 152 18.99 -18.33 32.40
CA GLY A 152 19.90 -19.45 32.64
C GLY A 152 20.14 -20.34 31.41
N ILE A 153 19.39 -20.15 30.32
CA ILE A 153 19.56 -20.91 29.08
C ILE A 153 20.61 -20.21 28.20
N PRO A 154 21.65 -20.91 27.72
CA PRO A 154 22.61 -20.35 26.78
C PRO A 154 21.94 -19.96 25.45
N PRO A 155 22.41 -18.91 24.75
CA PRO A 155 21.97 -18.59 23.40
C PRO A 155 22.16 -19.77 22.43
N SER A 156 21.31 -19.88 21.42
CA SER A 156 21.41 -20.93 20.38
C SER A 156 21.56 -22.37 20.93
N SER A 157 20.89 -22.69 22.05
CA SER A 157 20.99 -24.01 22.71
C SER A 157 19.77 -24.92 22.52
N ILE A 158 18.64 -24.34 22.11
CA ILE A 158 17.38 -25.06 21.87
C ILE A 158 17.19 -25.27 20.38
N ALA A 159 17.50 -26.47 19.87
CA ALA A 159 17.32 -26.79 18.46
C ALA A 159 15.83 -26.85 18.09
N CYS A 160 15.43 -26.17 17.01
CA CYS A 160 14.06 -26.25 16.50
C CYS A 160 14.02 -26.07 14.97
N LYS A 161 12.97 -26.60 14.36
CA LYS A 161 12.52 -26.22 13.01
C LYS A 161 11.33 -25.30 13.22
N CYS A 162 11.37 -24.07 12.71
CA CYS A 162 10.39 -23.04 13.04
C CYS A 162 9.79 -22.44 11.77
N GLY A 163 8.48 -22.63 11.61
CA GLY A 163 7.75 -22.15 10.43
C GLY A 163 7.18 -20.75 10.63
N VAL A 164 6.75 -20.42 11.85
CA VAL A 164 6.09 -19.14 12.16
C VAL A 164 6.45 -18.65 13.56
N VAL A 165 6.82 -17.37 13.65
CA VAL A 165 6.90 -16.61 14.90
C VAL A 165 5.95 -15.41 14.80
N LEU A 166 5.02 -15.31 15.74
CA LEU A 166 4.07 -14.21 15.88
C LEU A 166 3.89 -13.89 17.36
N LEU A 167 4.62 -12.87 17.82
CA LEU A 167 4.66 -12.45 19.21
C LEU A 167 4.29 -10.97 19.31
N GLU A 168 3.39 -10.66 20.23
CA GLU A 168 2.86 -9.32 20.49
C GLU A 168 2.75 -9.13 22.00
N GLU A 169 3.39 -8.08 22.53
CA GLU A 169 3.39 -7.73 23.96
C GLU A 169 3.57 -8.91 24.93
N THR A 170 4.52 -9.80 24.64
CA THR A 170 4.69 -11.04 25.40
C THR A 170 6.13 -11.25 25.87
N PRO A 171 6.34 -11.77 27.09
CA PRO A 171 7.67 -12.11 27.59
C PRO A 171 8.31 -13.26 26.81
N LEU A 172 7.55 -14.03 26.01
CA LEU A 172 8.07 -15.12 25.17
C LEU A 172 9.16 -14.68 24.19
N VAL A 173 9.27 -13.39 23.89
CA VAL A 173 10.35 -12.82 23.06
C VAL A 173 11.74 -13.18 23.59
N CYS A 174 11.91 -13.36 24.90
CA CYS A 174 13.18 -13.75 25.51
C CYS A 174 13.67 -15.16 25.07
N MET A 175 12.77 -15.98 24.51
CA MET A 175 13.13 -17.29 23.96
C MET A 175 13.85 -17.18 22.62
N ILE A 176 13.66 -16.10 21.85
CA ILE A 176 14.18 -15.97 20.47
C ILE A 176 15.70 -16.18 20.41
N PRO A 177 16.53 -15.50 21.24
CA PRO A 177 17.99 -15.72 21.20
C PRO A 177 18.43 -17.12 21.64
N LYS A 178 17.54 -17.88 22.30
CA LYS A 178 17.83 -19.23 22.82
C LYS A 178 17.59 -20.31 21.76
N LEU A 179 16.81 -20.00 20.73
CA LEU A 179 16.50 -20.92 19.64
C LEU A 179 17.70 -21.08 18.70
N LYS A 180 17.92 -22.32 18.25
CA LYS A 180 18.88 -22.70 17.23
C LYS A 180 18.12 -23.24 16.03
N ILE A 181 17.83 -22.35 15.09
CA ILE A 181 17.12 -22.69 13.86
C ILE A 181 18.10 -23.36 12.88
N ALA A 182 17.66 -24.45 12.24
CA ALA A 182 18.48 -25.18 11.28
C ALA A 182 18.80 -24.34 10.03
N LYS A 183 20.00 -24.52 9.44
CA LYS A 183 20.44 -23.80 8.22
C LYS A 183 19.49 -23.96 7.02
N GLY A 184 18.81 -25.11 6.91
CA GLY A 184 17.83 -25.38 5.85
C GLY A 184 16.41 -24.92 6.17
N ASN A 185 16.19 -24.23 7.28
CA ASN A 185 14.85 -23.79 7.69
C ASN A 185 14.30 -22.74 6.72
N VAL A 186 13.02 -22.90 6.36
CA VAL A 186 12.25 -21.91 5.60
C VAL A 186 11.12 -21.45 6.50
N MET A 187 11.19 -20.19 6.93
CA MET A 187 10.21 -19.56 7.79
C MET A 187 9.24 -18.72 6.95
N GLU A 188 7.95 -18.96 7.13
CA GLU A 188 6.88 -18.22 6.45
C GLU A 188 6.75 -16.80 7.00
N LEU A 189 6.85 -16.64 8.32
CA LEU A 189 6.64 -15.36 9.00
C LEU A 189 7.43 -15.27 10.30
N PHE A 190 8.15 -14.16 10.46
CA PHE A 190 8.66 -13.69 11.75
C PHE A 190 8.07 -12.31 12.03
N SER A 191 7.19 -12.24 13.02
CA SER A 191 6.46 -11.02 13.37
C SER A 191 6.56 -10.73 14.86
N LEU A 192 7.14 -9.59 15.20
CA LEU A 192 7.24 -9.08 16.56
C LEU A 192 6.60 -7.70 16.66
N ASN A 193 5.72 -7.50 17.65
CA ASN A 193 5.17 -6.19 18.01
C ASN A 193 5.32 -5.95 19.50
N ILE A 194 6.24 -5.08 19.90
CA ILE A 194 6.56 -4.88 21.32
C ILE A 194 6.64 -3.39 21.64
N ARG A 195 5.87 -2.95 22.63
CA ARG A 195 5.85 -1.57 23.15
C ARG A 195 6.43 -1.47 24.55
N ASN A 196 6.49 -2.57 25.31
CA ASN A 196 7.20 -2.59 26.60
C ASN A 196 8.68 -2.99 26.41
N GLU A 197 9.59 -2.12 26.87
CA GLU A 197 11.05 -2.34 26.80
C GLU A 197 11.47 -3.60 27.56
N GLU A 198 10.83 -3.89 28.71
CA GLU A 198 11.18 -5.03 29.57
C GLU A 198 11.12 -6.37 28.81
N ASN A 199 10.18 -6.48 27.87
CA ASN A 199 9.95 -7.68 27.05
C ASN A 199 11.07 -7.96 26.03
N ILE A 200 11.93 -6.98 25.71
CA ILE A 200 12.99 -7.15 24.72
C ILE A 200 14.41 -7.11 25.29
N THR A 201 14.56 -7.08 26.62
CA THR A 201 15.86 -7.01 27.30
C THR A 201 16.85 -8.07 26.81
N GLU A 202 16.43 -9.34 26.72
CA GLU A 202 17.28 -10.43 26.24
C GLU A 202 17.63 -10.28 24.74
N LEU A 203 16.74 -9.67 23.96
CA LEU A 203 16.97 -9.41 22.53
C LEU A 203 18.00 -8.29 22.34
N PHE A 204 18.03 -7.31 23.25
CA PHE A 204 19.04 -6.24 23.25
C PHE A 204 20.45 -6.71 23.61
N ILE A 205 20.54 -7.67 24.54
CA ILE A 205 21.82 -8.22 25.00
C ILE A 205 22.45 -9.12 23.94
N ALA A 206 21.65 -9.64 23.00
CA ALA A 206 22.15 -10.47 21.90
C ALA A 206 23.23 -9.74 21.09
N GLU A 207 24.25 -10.47 20.67
CA GLU A 207 25.26 -9.96 19.74
C GLU A 207 24.63 -9.71 18.37
N ASP A 208 25.19 -8.77 17.61
CA ASP A 208 24.73 -8.51 16.24
C ASP A 208 24.89 -9.77 15.39
N ARG A 209 23.90 -10.05 14.53
CA ARG A 209 23.85 -11.25 13.70
C ARG A 209 23.95 -12.58 14.47
N SER A 210 23.60 -12.61 15.77
CA SER A 210 23.60 -13.85 16.56
C SER A 210 22.30 -14.65 16.44
N ILE A 211 21.23 -14.06 15.89
CA ILE A 211 19.91 -14.68 15.76
C ILE A 211 19.68 -15.09 14.31
N TYR A 212 20.07 -16.32 13.99
CA TYR A 212 19.85 -16.89 12.67
C TYR A 212 18.41 -17.38 12.49
N LEU A 213 17.70 -16.85 11.48
CA LEU A 213 16.30 -17.23 11.19
C LEU A 213 16.13 -18.24 10.04
N GLY A 214 17.21 -18.60 9.35
CA GLY A 214 17.13 -19.38 8.11
C GLY A 214 16.74 -18.51 6.91
N ARG A 215 16.09 -19.14 5.92
CA ARG A 215 15.39 -18.42 4.85
C ARG A 215 14.07 -17.94 5.39
N ILE A 216 13.71 -16.68 5.13
CA ILE A 216 12.48 -16.07 5.63
C ILE A 216 11.75 -15.39 4.49
N LYS A 217 10.44 -15.65 4.40
CA LYS A 217 9.58 -14.93 3.47
C LYS A 217 9.19 -13.55 3.99
N LYS A 218 8.68 -13.44 5.23
CA LYS A 218 8.17 -12.17 5.77
C LYS A 218 8.76 -11.84 7.14
N LEU A 219 9.42 -10.69 7.24
CA LEU A 219 9.93 -10.11 8.48
C LEU A 219 9.13 -8.87 8.85
N VAL A 220 8.44 -8.89 9.99
CA VAL A 220 7.62 -7.79 10.51
C VAL A 220 8.11 -7.40 11.89
N LEU A 221 8.62 -6.19 12.05
CA LEU A 221 9.06 -5.66 13.35
C LEU A 221 8.35 -4.34 13.64
N LYS A 222 7.67 -4.27 14.79
CA LYS A 222 6.94 -3.08 15.22
C LYS A 222 7.44 -2.59 16.57
N ASN A 223 7.55 -1.28 16.71
CA ASN A 223 7.94 -0.56 17.90
C ASN A 223 9.33 -1.02 18.39
N TYR A 224 9.51 -1.36 19.67
CA TYR A 224 10.79 -1.80 20.21
C TYR A 224 11.41 -2.97 19.44
N ALA A 225 10.58 -3.82 18.82
CA ALA A 225 11.07 -4.95 18.04
C ALA A 225 11.92 -4.54 16.82
N VAL A 226 11.82 -3.29 16.33
CA VAL A 226 12.66 -2.81 15.23
C VAL A 226 14.15 -2.88 15.61
N LEU A 227 14.50 -2.70 16.89
CA LEU A 227 15.87 -2.80 17.38
C LEU A 227 16.44 -4.23 17.35
N ALA A 228 15.61 -5.24 17.06
CA ALA A 228 16.05 -6.60 16.81
C ALA A 228 16.72 -6.76 15.44
N LEU A 229 16.47 -5.84 14.50
CA LEU A 229 16.95 -5.94 13.12
C LEU A 229 18.47 -6.20 13.02
N PRO A 230 19.38 -5.47 13.70
CA PRO A 230 20.82 -5.75 13.66
C PRO A 230 21.21 -7.09 14.31
N LYS A 231 20.35 -7.64 15.17
CA LYS A 231 20.58 -8.92 15.88
C LYS A 231 20.27 -10.12 15.00
N ILE A 232 19.44 -9.93 13.98
CA ILE A 232 18.97 -10.96 13.07
C ILE A 232 20.00 -11.20 11.96
N GLU A 233 20.40 -12.46 11.78
CA GLU A 233 21.15 -12.92 10.62
C GLU A 233 20.18 -13.55 9.60
N LEU A 234 20.12 -12.94 8.41
CA LEU A 234 19.39 -13.49 7.26
C LEU A 234 20.35 -14.27 6.37
N CYS A 235 19.86 -15.37 5.78
CA CYS A 235 20.65 -16.15 4.83
C CYS A 235 21.04 -15.30 3.61
N GLY A 236 22.31 -15.34 3.19
CA GLY A 236 22.82 -14.45 2.13
C GLY A 236 22.18 -14.63 0.76
N ASP A 237 21.62 -15.82 0.49
CA ASP A 237 20.83 -16.11 -0.73
C ASP A 237 19.32 -15.89 -0.54
N ASN A 238 18.89 -15.37 0.61
CA ASN A 238 17.48 -15.18 0.92
C ASN A 238 16.88 -14.06 0.08
N GLU A 239 15.69 -14.34 -0.45
CA GLU A 239 14.85 -13.37 -1.15
C GLU A 239 13.61 -13.12 -0.29
N VAL A 240 13.66 -12.05 0.51
CA VAL A 240 12.60 -11.70 1.45
C VAL A 240 11.39 -11.19 0.66
N GLU A 241 10.28 -11.91 0.71
CA GLU A 241 9.01 -11.48 0.09
C GLU A 241 8.49 -10.17 0.70
N GLY A 242 8.72 -9.93 1.99
CA GLY A 242 8.38 -8.65 2.62
C GLY A 242 9.12 -8.32 3.91
N LEU A 243 9.68 -7.11 3.97
CA LEU A 243 10.29 -6.49 5.13
C LEU A 243 9.43 -5.30 5.59
N TYR A 244 8.83 -5.40 6.77
CA TYR A 244 7.89 -4.43 7.30
C TYR A 244 8.37 -3.91 8.65
N LEU A 245 8.72 -2.62 8.71
CA LEU A 245 9.15 -1.96 9.94
C LEU A 245 8.20 -0.81 10.27
N SER A 246 7.77 -0.72 11.53
CA SER A 246 6.91 0.37 12.00
C SER A 246 7.36 0.83 13.37
N ALA A 247 7.49 2.13 13.59
CA ALA A 247 7.82 2.67 14.90
C ALA A 247 7.06 3.98 15.16
N GLU A 248 6.30 4.00 16.24
CA GLU A 248 5.50 5.19 16.62
C GLU A 248 6.37 6.27 17.27
N GLU A 249 7.46 5.87 17.94
CA GLU A 249 8.37 6.75 18.69
C GLU A 249 9.85 6.62 18.28
N MET A 250 10.63 7.70 18.46
CA MET A 250 12.02 7.77 17.99
C MET A 250 12.94 6.78 18.70
N TYR A 251 12.72 6.54 20.01
CA TYR A 251 13.61 5.70 20.79
C TYR A 251 13.59 4.23 20.31
N TYR A 252 12.47 3.76 19.73
CA TYR A 252 12.33 2.45 19.09
C TYR A 252 13.26 2.20 17.90
N VAL A 253 13.94 3.22 17.38
CA VAL A 253 14.88 3.09 16.25
C VAL A 253 16.23 3.74 16.53
N SER A 254 16.37 4.36 17.70
CA SER A 254 17.49 5.25 18.00
C SER A 254 18.83 4.52 18.11
N GLY A 255 18.83 3.22 18.43
CA GLY A 255 20.04 2.39 18.40
C GLY A 255 20.55 2.17 16.96
N ILE A 256 19.63 1.88 16.03
CA ILE A 256 19.96 1.64 14.61
C ILE A 256 20.44 2.92 13.93
N THR A 257 19.72 4.03 14.14
CA THR A 257 20.05 5.30 13.47
C THR A 257 21.40 5.90 13.89
N ARG A 258 21.89 5.56 15.09
CA ARG A 258 23.20 5.98 15.60
C ARG A 258 24.34 5.02 15.27
N ALA A 259 24.03 3.77 14.92
CA ALA A 259 25.05 2.79 14.56
C ALA A 259 25.84 3.27 13.34
N GLU A 260 27.14 2.99 13.26
CA GLU A 260 27.95 3.32 12.09
C GLU A 260 27.62 2.36 10.93
N ASP A 261 27.58 1.07 11.23
CA ASP A 261 27.41 -0.01 10.26
C ASP A 261 26.01 -0.08 9.64
N SER A 262 25.98 -0.56 8.40
CA SER A 262 24.77 -0.96 7.70
C SER A 262 24.32 -2.37 8.12
N ILE A 263 23.03 -2.63 7.94
CA ILE A 263 22.37 -3.90 8.18
C ILE A 263 22.04 -4.51 6.83
N TYR A 264 22.80 -5.52 6.43
CA TYR A 264 22.56 -6.26 5.21
C TYR A 264 21.31 -7.15 5.35
N VAL A 265 20.31 -6.92 4.50
CA VAL A 265 19.04 -7.69 4.51
C VAL A 265 18.83 -8.53 3.24
N GLY A 266 19.81 -8.55 2.33
CA GLY A 266 19.74 -9.33 1.08
C GLY A 266 18.82 -8.73 0.02
N ARG A 267 18.12 -9.59 -0.73
CA ARG A 267 17.10 -9.18 -1.70
C ARG A 267 15.75 -9.04 -1.00
N VAL A 268 15.02 -7.97 -1.29
CA VAL A 268 13.71 -7.66 -0.70
C VAL A 268 12.72 -7.28 -1.80
N LYS A 269 11.65 -8.06 -1.94
CA LYS A 269 10.56 -7.77 -2.89
C LYS A 269 9.68 -6.61 -2.43
N ARG A 270 9.36 -6.53 -1.14
CA ARG A 270 8.49 -5.47 -0.60
C ARG A 270 9.09 -4.86 0.65
N LEU A 271 9.41 -3.57 0.62
CA LEU A 271 9.90 -2.82 1.77
C LEU A 271 8.82 -1.81 2.21
N LYS A 272 8.33 -1.94 3.45
CA LYS A 272 7.39 -0.99 4.05
C LYS A 272 7.97 -0.42 5.34
N LEU A 273 8.14 0.91 5.37
CA LEU A 273 8.61 1.63 6.55
C LEU A 273 7.57 2.67 6.96
N LEU A 274 7.08 2.57 8.19
CA LEU A 274 6.03 3.44 8.73
C LEU A 274 6.54 4.21 9.97
N GLY A 275 6.23 5.50 10.04
CA GLY A 275 6.60 6.33 11.18
C GLY A 275 8.12 6.50 11.31
N TYR A 276 8.65 6.47 12.54
CA TYR A 276 10.08 6.57 12.80
C TYR A 276 10.91 5.43 12.17
N ALA A 277 10.30 4.31 11.78
CA ALA A 277 11.02 3.24 11.09
C ALA A 277 11.62 3.70 9.75
N ILE A 278 11.07 4.74 9.12
CA ILE A 278 11.65 5.33 7.92
C ILE A 278 13.09 5.78 8.17
N SER A 279 13.40 6.32 9.34
CA SER A 279 14.75 6.78 9.68
C SER A 279 15.81 5.67 9.68
N THR A 280 15.40 4.39 9.66
CA THR A 280 16.30 3.24 9.50
C THR A 280 16.69 2.97 8.05
N LEU A 281 16.01 3.56 7.06
CA LEU A 281 16.25 3.33 5.63
C LEU A 281 17.73 3.50 5.22
N PRO A 282 18.49 4.54 5.68
CA PRO A 282 19.92 4.66 5.36
C PRO A 282 20.79 3.54 5.91
N LYS A 283 20.28 2.75 6.87
CA LYS A 283 20.98 1.64 7.52
C LYS A 283 20.59 0.29 6.94
N ILE A 284 19.60 0.23 6.05
CA ILE A 284 19.22 -1.01 5.38
C ILE A 284 20.07 -1.13 4.11
N GLU A 285 20.92 -2.14 4.06
CA GLU A 285 21.72 -2.49 2.89
C GLU A 285 21.05 -3.64 2.13
N LEU A 286 20.72 -3.38 0.87
CA LEU A 286 20.14 -4.34 -0.05
C LEU A 286 21.23 -4.92 -0.96
N HIS A 287 20.97 -6.10 -1.52
CA HIS A 287 21.80 -6.67 -2.58
C HIS A 287 21.91 -5.69 -3.77
N GLU A 288 23.06 -5.65 -4.45
CA GLU A 288 23.32 -4.72 -5.57
C GLU A 288 22.31 -4.83 -6.72
N ASP A 289 21.97 -6.07 -7.08
CA ASP A 289 20.94 -6.43 -8.07
C ASP A 289 19.51 -6.51 -7.49
N ASN A 290 19.19 -5.79 -6.41
CA ASN A 290 17.86 -5.86 -5.83
C ASN A 290 16.80 -5.30 -6.80
N GLU A 291 15.79 -6.13 -7.09
CA GLU A 291 14.59 -5.77 -7.84
C GLU A 291 13.39 -5.82 -6.89
N MET A 292 12.86 -4.64 -6.55
CA MET A 292 11.79 -4.48 -5.58
C MET A 292 10.44 -4.31 -6.27
N ASP A 293 9.46 -5.14 -5.91
CA ASP A 293 8.07 -5.00 -6.34
C ASP A 293 7.41 -3.74 -5.76
N GLU A 294 7.64 -3.46 -4.47
CA GLU A 294 6.98 -2.35 -3.75
C GLU A 294 7.90 -1.70 -2.70
N LEU A 295 8.10 -0.38 -2.81
CA LEU A 295 8.59 0.49 -1.74
C LEU A 295 7.43 1.35 -1.21
N LEU A 296 7.07 1.20 0.06
CA LEU A 296 6.11 2.06 0.76
C LEU A 296 6.77 2.79 1.93
N LEU A 297 6.78 4.12 1.88
CA LEU A 297 7.16 4.97 3.00
C LEU A 297 5.98 5.86 3.40
N ASP A 298 5.55 5.80 4.66
CA ASP A 298 4.47 6.63 5.19
C ASP A 298 4.91 7.39 6.45
N ALA A 299 4.94 8.72 6.33
CA ALA A 299 5.32 9.60 7.41
C ALA A 299 4.28 10.68 7.68
N GLU A 300 3.65 10.60 8.84
CA GLU A 300 2.69 11.62 9.30
C GLU A 300 3.38 12.86 9.89
N LYS A 301 4.64 12.76 10.30
CA LYS A 301 5.41 13.85 10.92
C LYS A 301 6.78 14.04 10.27
N ILE A 302 7.32 15.26 10.30
CA ILE A 302 8.62 15.60 9.70
C ILE A 302 9.79 14.90 10.40
N GLU A 303 9.67 14.66 11.70
CA GLU A 303 10.72 14.06 12.54
C GLU A 303 11.10 12.67 12.02
N TYR A 304 10.13 11.93 11.46
CA TYR A 304 10.32 10.59 10.90
C TYR A 304 11.34 10.54 9.75
N VAL A 305 11.49 11.65 9.02
CA VAL A 305 12.36 11.74 7.82
C VAL A 305 13.49 12.76 7.97
N SER A 306 13.45 13.60 9.01
CA SER A 306 14.35 14.74 9.18
C SER A 306 15.84 14.38 9.09
N GLY A 307 16.24 13.22 9.64
CA GLY A 307 17.61 12.70 9.54
C GLY A 307 18.02 12.38 8.10
N ILE A 308 17.13 11.76 7.32
CA ILE A 308 17.37 11.40 5.92
C ILE A 308 17.49 12.64 5.06
N VAL A 309 16.57 13.60 5.22
CA VAL A 309 16.54 14.83 4.42
C VAL A 309 17.82 15.64 4.61
N ARG A 310 18.36 15.67 5.84
CA ARG A 310 19.61 16.37 6.18
C ARG A 310 20.87 15.60 5.81
N ALA A 311 20.79 14.29 5.57
CA ALA A 311 21.94 13.47 5.23
C ALA A 311 22.57 13.95 3.92
N LYS A 312 23.90 13.92 3.83
CA LYS A 312 24.59 14.30 2.59
C LYS A 312 24.41 13.22 1.52
N ASP A 313 24.48 11.97 1.92
CA ASP A 313 24.53 10.83 1.00
C ASP A 313 23.15 10.38 0.54
N SER A 314 23.11 9.84 -0.67
CA SER A 314 21.93 9.17 -1.22
C SER A 314 21.86 7.71 -0.80
N ILE A 315 20.66 7.17 -0.70
CA ILE A 315 20.36 5.80 -0.33
C ILE A 315 20.08 5.01 -1.62
N TYR A 316 20.94 4.05 -1.96
CA TYR A 316 20.71 3.17 -3.09
C TYR A 316 19.70 2.08 -2.73
N VAL A 317 18.66 1.92 -3.54
CA VAL A 317 17.56 0.96 -3.30
C VAL A 317 17.36 -0.05 -4.44
N GLY A 318 18.21 0.00 -5.47
CA GLY A 318 18.11 -0.88 -6.64
C GLY A 318 17.05 -0.43 -7.65
N ARG A 319 16.41 -1.41 -8.30
CA ARG A 319 15.26 -1.22 -9.19
C ARG A 319 13.97 -1.31 -8.39
N ILE A 320 12.98 -0.45 -8.70
CA ILE A 320 11.68 -0.42 -8.04
C ILE A 320 10.56 -0.41 -9.07
N ASN A 321 9.66 -1.39 -8.96
CA ASN A 321 8.47 -1.50 -9.80
C ASN A 321 7.35 -0.57 -9.33
N ASN A 322 7.05 -0.52 -8.02
CA ASN A 322 6.04 0.38 -7.45
C ASN A 322 6.60 1.18 -6.27
N MET A 323 6.55 2.50 -6.36
CA MET A 323 6.95 3.40 -5.26
C MET A 323 5.76 4.21 -4.76
N LYS A 324 5.50 4.12 -3.46
CA LYS A 324 4.44 4.86 -2.75
C LYS A 324 5.07 5.68 -1.61
N LEU A 325 5.01 7.00 -1.72
CA LEU A 325 5.48 7.91 -0.67
C LEU A 325 4.31 8.77 -0.16
N LEU A 326 4.00 8.67 1.12
CA LEU A 326 2.85 9.32 1.75
C LEU A 326 3.29 10.35 2.79
N GLY A 327 2.62 11.50 2.80
CA GLY A 327 2.87 12.55 3.78
C GLY A 327 4.28 13.13 3.69
N TYR A 328 4.97 13.24 4.81
CA TYR A 328 6.35 13.74 4.87
C TYR A 328 7.37 12.81 4.20
N ALA A 329 7.01 11.55 3.92
CA ALA A 329 7.91 10.58 3.29
C ALA A 329 8.33 11.00 1.89
N VAL A 330 7.53 11.83 1.22
CA VAL A 330 7.87 12.41 -0.07
C VAL A 330 9.19 13.20 -0.03
N ASN A 331 9.55 13.83 1.10
CA ASN A 331 10.84 14.53 1.25
C ASN A 331 12.07 13.60 1.17
N THR A 332 11.87 12.29 1.24
CA THR A 332 12.96 11.32 1.05
C THR A 332 13.28 11.08 -0.42
N LEU A 333 12.37 11.43 -1.35
CA LEU A 333 12.53 11.17 -2.78
C LEU A 333 13.87 11.68 -3.36
N PRO A 334 14.37 12.90 -3.05
CA PRO A 334 15.69 13.36 -3.51
C PRO A 334 16.87 12.54 -2.97
N LYS A 335 16.66 11.76 -1.90
CA LYS A 335 17.69 10.92 -1.27
C LYS A 335 17.66 9.49 -1.78
N ILE A 336 16.62 9.08 -2.49
CA ILE A 336 16.52 7.73 -3.04
C ILE A 336 17.26 7.68 -4.38
N LYS A 337 18.29 6.86 -4.45
CA LYS A 337 19.05 6.57 -5.68
C LYS A 337 18.56 5.25 -6.27
N LEU A 338 18.04 5.31 -7.49
CA LEU A 338 17.62 4.15 -8.28
C LEU A 338 18.74 3.68 -9.19
N HIS A 339 18.68 2.42 -9.62
CA HIS A 339 19.50 1.90 -10.71
C HIS A 339 19.26 2.68 -12.01
N GLU A 340 20.28 2.88 -12.87
CA GLU A 340 20.21 3.71 -14.09
C GLU A 340 19.12 3.28 -15.08
N ASP A 341 18.93 1.97 -15.25
CA ASP A 341 17.87 1.39 -16.07
C ASP A 341 16.53 1.17 -15.33
N ASN A 342 16.24 1.95 -14.29
CA ASN A 342 14.99 1.78 -13.55
C ASN A 342 13.76 2.07 -14.42
N GLU A 343 12.91 1.05 -14.58
CA GLU A 343 11.58 1.14 -15.19
C GLU A 343 10.51 0.85 -14.14
N MET A 344 9.77 1.88 -13.77
CA MET A 344 8.75 1.82 -12.74
C MET A 344 7.36 1.68 -13.35
N GLU A 345 6.61 0.67 -12.91
CA GLU A 345 5.18 0.55 -13.24
C GLU A 345 4.39 1.72 -12.64
N ARG A 346 4.65 2.09 -11.37
CA ARG A 346 3.92 3.17 -10.71
C ARG A 346 4.72 3.98 -9.71
N LEU A 347 4.71 5.30 -9.88
CA LEU A 347 5.08 6.28 -8.84
C LEU A 347 3.80 6.93 -8.29
N TYR A 348 3.55 6.78 -6.99
CA TYR A 348 2.41 7.37 -6.28
C TYR A 348 2.88 8.27 -5.13
N LEU A 349 2.56 9.55 -5.22
CA LEU A 349 2.87 10.55 -4.20
C LEU A 349 1.57 11.22 -3.71
N ASP A 350 1.32 11.22 -2.40
CA ASP A 350 0.16 11.90 -1.81
C ASP A 350 0.56 12.71 -0.57
N VAL A 351 0.31 14.01 -0.63
CA VAL A 351 0.73 14.95 0.40
C VAL A 351 -0.38 15.92 0.76
N LYS A 352 -0.88 15.83 2.00
CA LYS A 352 -2.03 16.63 2.48
C LYS A 352 -1.69 18.08 2.83
N GLU A 353 -0.42 18.39 3.13
CA GLU A 353 0.01 19.71 3.62
C GLU A 353 1.24 20.25 2.89
N THR A 354 1.31 21.58 2.71
CA THR A 354 2.40 22.23 1.96
C THR A 354 3.77 22.09 2.63
N VAL A 355 3.81 22.05 3.96
CA VAL A 355 5.07 21.99 4.72
C VAL A 355 5.83 20.70 4.42
N ASN A 356 5.10 19.64 4.04
CA ASN A 356 5.61 18.32 3.69
C ASN A 356 6.30 18.26 2.32
N VAL A 357 6.31 19.34 1.52
CA VAL A 357 7.05 19.36 0.23
C VAL A 357 7.99 20.55 0.11
N SER A 358 8.04 21.42 1.12
CA SER A 358 8.76 22.70 1.06
C SER A 358 10.26 22.54 0.78
N GLY A 359 10.89 21.46 1.28
CA GLY A 359 12.28 21.14 1.01
C GLY A 359 12.56 20.76 -0.45
N ILE A 360 11.60 20.12 -1.11
CA ILE A 360 11.73 19.73 -2.52
C ILE A 360 11.42 20.91 -3.43
N THR A 361 10.35 21.64 -3.17
CA THR A 361 9.92 22.74 -4.05
C THR A 361 10.94 23.89 -4.07
N SER A 362 11.66 24.08 -2.97
CA SER A 362 12.71 25.11 -2.85
C SER A 362 14.07 24.69 -3.41
N ALA A 363 14.31 23.40 -3.66
CA ALA A 363 15.57 22.92 -4.22
C ALA A 363 15.68 23.29 -5.70
N GLU A 364 16.87 23.63 -6.19
CA GLU A 364 17.07 23.92 -7.62
C GLU A 364 17.15 22.64 -8.45
N ASP A 365 17.71 21.57 -7.88
CA ASP A 365 17.99 20.32 -8.58
C ASP A 365 16.71 19.53 -8.90
N THR A 366 16.71 18.91 -10.08
CA THR A 366 15.69 17.93 -10.47
C THR A 366 16.00 16.56 -9.89
N ILE A 367 14.97 15.80 -9.55
CA ILE A 367 15.03 14.44 -9.05
C ILE A 367 14.85 13.48 -10.22
N TRP A 368 15.91 12.76 -10.56
CA TRP A 368 15.85 11.72 -11.59
C TRP A 368 15.19 10.45 -11.03
N ILE A 369 14.17 9.94 -11.74
CA ILE A 369 13.40 8.76 -11.32
C ILE A 369 13.32 7.64 -12.38
N GLY A 370 14.06 7.78 -13.49
CA GLY A 370 14.07 6.81 -14.59
C GLY A 370 12.83 6.88 -15.49
N ARG A 371 12.38 5.71 -15.98
CA ARG A 371 11.14 5.55 -16.76
C ARG A 371 9.97 5.22 -15.83
N VAL A 372 8.79 5.77 -16.11
CA VAL A 372 7.57 5.59 -15.30
C VAL A 372 6.36 5.40 -16.22
N LYS A 373 5.67 4.27 -16.09
CA LYS A 373 4.42 3.99 -16.83
C LYS A 373 3.23 4.73 -16.23
N LYS A 374 3.10 4.79 -14.90
CA LYS A 374 2.01 5.49 -14.22
C LYS A 374 2.50 6.46 -13.15
N LEU A 375 2.30 7.76 -13.38
CA LEU A 375 2.63 8.81 -12.42
C LEU A 375 1.36 9.37 -11.79
N VAL A 376 1.21 9.21 -10.47
CA VAL A 376 0.05 9.71 -9.72
C VAL A 376 0.51 10.68 -8.64
N LEU A 377 0.13 11.95 -8.78
CA LEU A 377 0.41 13.00 -7.82
C LEU A 377 -0.91 13.54 -7.24
N ARG A 378 -1.06 13.44 -5.92
CA ARG A 378 -2.24 13.94 -5.21
C ARG A 378 -1.88 15.08 -4.27
N ASN A 379 -2.78 16.05 -4.20
CA ASN A 379 -2.70 17.20 -3.33
C ASN A 379 -1.38 17.97 -3.53
N TYR A 380 -0.67 18.33 -2.47
CA TYR A 380 0.59 19.10 -2.57
C TYR A 380 1.71 18.33 -3.29
N ALA A 381 1.59 17.02 -3.48
CA ALA A 381 2.53 16.28 -4.32
C ALA A 381 2.51 16.76 -5.78
N THR A 382 1.39 17.33 -6.25
CA THR A 382 1.33 17.91 -7.59
C THR A 382 2.37 19.03 -7.78
N SER A 383 2.63 19.87 -6.76
CA SER A 383 3.68 20.89 -6.82
C SER A 383 5.11 20.36 -7.02
N ILE A 384 5.35 19.06 -6.86
CA ILE A 384 6.67 18.45 -7.07
C ILE A 384 6.91 18.11 -8.55
N LEU A 385 5.86 18.06 -9.39
CA LEU A 385 6.00 17.68 -10.80
C LEU A 385 7.13 18.41 -11.56
N PRO A 386 7.34 19.74 -11.40
CA PRO A 386 8.44 20.45 -12.07
C PRO A 386 9.84 19.98 -11.65
N ARG A 387 9.95 19.30 -10.51
CA ARG A 387 11.21 18.75 -9.98
C ARG A 387 11.44 17.31 -10.41
N ILE A 388 10.45 16.62 -10.96
CA ILE A 388 10.60 15.24 -11.42
C ILE A 388 11.25 15.23 -12.80
N LYS A 389 12.40 14.56 -12.94
CA LYS A 389 13.08 14.31 -14.20
C LYS A 389 12.88 12.86 -14.62
N LEU A 390 12.17 12.68 -15.72
CA LEU A 390 11.98 11.41 -16.40
C LEU A 390 13.07 11.19 -17.44
N HIS A 391 13.24 9.94 -17.86
CA HIS A 391 14.04 9.60 -19.05
C HIS A 391 13.47 10.32 -20.30
N GLU A 392 14.32 10.66 -21.28
CA GLU A 392 13.92 11.41 -22.48
C GLU A 392 12.88 10.64 -23.31
N ASP A 393 13.10 9.33 -23.48
CA ASP A 393 12.20 8.41 -24.17
C ASP A 393 11.06 7.84 -23.31
N ASN A 394 10.69 8.50 -22.21
CA ASN A 394 9.63 7.98 -21.34
C ASN A 394 8.29 7.85 -22.08
N GLU A 395 7.72 6.64 -22.07
CA GLU A 395 6.39 6.33 -22.57
C GLU A 395 5.46 6.02 -21.39
N MET A 396 4.67 7.00 -20.99
CA MET A 396 3.75 6.91 -19.88
C MET A 396 2.38 6.41 -20.34
N GLU A 397 1.87 5.38 -19.67
CA GLU A 397 0.50 4.91 -19.84
C GLU A 397 -0.49 5.90 -19.21
N GLU A 398 -0.21 6.41 -18.02
CA GLU A 398 -1.14 7.31 -17.31
C GLU A 398 -0.44 8.38 -16.45
N LEU A 399 -0.77 9.66 -16.69
CA LEU A 399 -0.45 10.79 -15.83
C LEU A 399 -1.70 11.25 -15.09
N VAL A 400 -1.71 11.16 -13.75
CA VAL A 400 -2.84 11.57 -12.90
C VAL A 400 -2.41 12.67 -11.94
N LEU A 401 -3.02 13.85 -12.07
CA LEU A 401 -2.85 14.96 -11.14
C LEU A 401 -4.19 15.30 -10.49
N TYR A 402 -4.23 15.27 -9.15
CA TYR A 402 -5.41 15.60 -8.36
C TYR A 402 -5.07 16.69 -7.34
N ALA A 403 -5.76 17.83 -7.40
CA ALA A 403 -5.46 18.96 -6.51
C ALA A 403 -6.73 19.65 -5.98
N GLU A 404 -7.10 19.37 -4.74
CA GLU A 404 -8.30 19.93 -4.09
C GLU A 404 -8.25 21.44 -3.80
N LYS A 405 -7.04 21.99 -3.66
CA LYS A 405 -6.77 23.37 -3.26
C LYS A 405 -5.85 24.04 -4.26
N GLU A 406 -5.96 25.35 -4.41
CA GLU A 406 -5.12 26.16 -5.29
C GLU A 406 -3.64 26.07 -4.91
N GLN A 407 -3.36 26.07 -3.61
CA GLN A 407 -2.02 25.96 -3.05
C GLN A 407 -1.32 24.65 -3.44
N ASN A 408 -2.08 23.59 -3.79
CA ASN A 408 -1.51 22.32 -4.20
C ASN A 408 -0.73 22.44 -5.52
N VAL A 409 -1.06 23.43 -6.36
CA VAL A 409 -0.48 23.63 -7.71
C VAL A 409 0.25 24.98 -7.85
N SER A 410 0.48 25.71 -6.75
CA SER A 410 1.02 27.07 -6.82
C SER A 410 2.41 27.14 -7.47
N GLU A 411 3.24 26.12 -7.26
CA GLU A 411 4.57 26.05 -7.87
C GLU A 411 4.50 25.79 -9.36
N ILE A 412 3.60 24.90 -9.81
CA ILE A 412 3.42 24.62 -11.24
C ILE A 412 2.88 25.85 -11.99
N ILE A 413 1.89 26.55 -11.44
CA ILE A 413 1.27 27.68 -12.15
C ILE A 413 2.30 28.81 -12.41
N ARG A 414 3.32 28.95 -11.57
CA ARG A 414 4.39 29.95 -11.70
C ARG A 414 5.44 29.61 -12.76
N VAL A 415 5.57 28.35 -13.18
CA VAL A 415 6.53 28.01 -14.23
C VAL A 415 6.03 28.48 -15.61
N ARG A 416 6.95 28.53 -16.58
CA ARG A 416 6.61 28.92 -17.95
C ARG A 416 5.68 27.88 -18.58
N ASP A 417 4.84 28.33 -19.51
CA ASP A 417 4.02 27.40 -20.28
C ASP A 417 4.92 26.45 -21.09
N ASN A 418 4.46 25.20 -21.26
CA ASN A 418 5.21 24.13 -21.95
C ASN A 418 6.63 23.88 -21.40
N SER A 419 6.86 24.06 -20.09
CA SER A 419 8.19 23.85 -19.49
C SER A 419 8.36 22.52 -18.75
N ILE A 420 7.27 21.82 -18.42
CA ILE A 420 7.31 20.56 -17.65
C ILE A 420 7.26 19.38 -18.63
N TRP A 421 8.42 18.81 -18.95
CA TRP A 421 8.51 17.64 -19.83
C TRP A 421 7.98 16.37 -19.14
N VAL A 422 7.02 15.69 -19.77
CA VAL A 422 6.47 14.41 -19.26
C VAL A 422 6.63 13.23 -20.22
N GLY A 423 7.29 13.43 -21.37
CA GLY A 423 7.48 12.39 -22.40
C GLY A 423 6.26 12.17 -23.29
N ARG A 424 6.07 10.93 -23.74
CA ARG A 424 4.83 10.46 -24.38
C ARG A 424 3.85 10.02 -23.30
N VAL A 425 2.57 10.34 -23.46
CA VAL A 425 1.51 10.05 -22.48
C VAL A 425 0.29 9.50 -23.23
N LYS A 426 -0.15 8.28 -22.90
CA LYS A 426 -1.38 7.70 -23.47
C LYS A 426 -2.64 8.27 -22.82
N LYS A 427 -2.65 8.42 -21.49
CA LYS A 427 -3.80 8.93 -20.74
C LYS A 427 -3.42 10.06 -19.78
N LEU A 428 -4.11 11.19 -19.89
CA LEU A 428 -3.94 12.35 -19.02
C LEU A 428 -5.21 12.60 -18.19
N VAL A 429 -5.09 12.58 -16.87
CA VAL A 429 -6.20 12.83 -15.93
C VAL A 429 -5.86 14.01 -15.03
N LEU A 430 -6.60 15.11 -15.17
CA LEU A 430 -6.46 16.30 -14.33
C LEU A 430 -7.78 16.56 -13.59
N SER A 431 -7.71 16.65 -12.26
CA SER A 431 -8.87 16.90 -11.41
C SER A 431 -8.69 18.11 -10.49
N ASP A 432 -9.77 18.87 -10.36
CA ASP A 432 -9.87 20.10 -9.60
C ASP A 432 -8.85 21.15 -10.04
N TYR A 433 -8.10 21.75 -9.12
CA TYR A 433 -7.12 22.78 -9.46
C TYR A 433 -5.98 22.25 -10.33
N ALA A 434 -5.83 20.92 -10.47
CA ALA A 434 -4.83 20.35 -11.37
C ALA A 434 -5.14 20.68 -12.84
N VAL A 435 -6.40 21.00 -13.18
CA VAL A 435 -6.73 21.44 -14.54
C VAL A 435 -5.96 22.71 -14.94
N ASN A 436 -5.69 23.61 -13.99
CA ASN A 436 -4.86 24.81 -14.21
C ASN A 436 -3.39 24.50 -14.57
N THR A 437 -2.93 23.26 -14.39
CA THR A 437 -1.55 22.85 -14.73
C THR A 437 -1.38 22.49 -16.20
N LEU A 438 -2.49 22.27 -16.93
CA LEU A 438 -2.47 21.83 -18.33
C LEU A 438 -1.58 22.69 -19.25
N PRO A 439 -1.57 24.04 -19.18
CA PRO A 439 -0.70 24.88 -20.02
C PRO A 439 0.80 24.68 -19.75
N LYS A 440 1.15 24.10 -18.60
CA LYS A 440 2.54 23.95 -18.13
C LYS A 440 3.16 22.63 -18.58
N ILE A 441 2.32 21.63 -18.85
CA ILE A 441 2.72 20.28 -19.25
C ILE A 441 3.16 20.31 -20.72
N LYS A 442 4.37 19.81 -20.98
CA LYS A 442 4.94 19.59 -22.31
C LYS A 442 5.00 18.09 -22.59
N VAL A 443 4.27 17.67 -23.62
CA VAL A 443 4.35 16.32 -24.17
C VAL A 443 5.22 16.29 -25.43
N HIS A 444 5.63 15.10 -25.84
CA HIS A 444 6.33 14.88 -27.10
C HIS A 444 5.51 15.38 -28.30
N GLU A 445 6.18 15.86 -29.36
CA GLU A 445 5.52 16.44 -30.55
C GLU A 445 4.64 15.42 -31.28
N ASP A 446 5.14 14.18 -31.41
CA ASP A 446 4.42 13.03 -31.97
C ASP A 446 3.50 12.30 -30.97
N ASN A 447 3.14 12.93 -29.84
CA ASN A 447 2.34 12.24 -28.84
C ASN A 447 0.91 11.95 -29.34
N GLU A 448 0.49 10.70 -29.18
CA GLU A 448 -0.86 10.22 -29.50
C GLU A 448 -1.58 9.78 -28.22
N MET A 449 -2.37 10.69 -27.64
CA MET A 449 -3.18 10.38 -26.47
C MET A 449 -4.40 9.57 -26.84
N GLU A 450 -4.62 8.49 -26.10
CA GLU A 450 -5.88 7.75 -26.11
C GLU A 450 -6.96 8.57 -25.40
N ASP A 451 -6.66 9.09 -24.22
CA ASP A 451 -7.64 9.72 -23.33
C ASP A 451 -7.12 11.00 -22.65
N ILE A 452 -7.91 12.07 -22.70
CA ILE A 452 -7.76 13.23 -21.81
C ILE A 452 -9.03 13.37 -20.97
N HIS A 453 -8.88 13.39 -19.65
CA HIS A 453 -9.97 13.56 -18.69
C HIS A 453 -9.72 14.79 -17.82
N LEU A 454 -10.61 15.78 -17.94
CA LEU A 454 -10.53 17.05 -17.20
C LEU A 454 -11.76 17.21 -16.31
N TYR A 455 -11.54 17.26 -15.00
CA TYR A 455 -12.61 17.40 -14.01
C TYR A 455 -12.44 18.70 -13.22
N ALA A 456 -13.44 19.57 -13.25
CA ALA A 456 -13.44 20.75 -12.40
C ALA A 456 -14.83 21.03 -11.82
N GLU A 457 -14.97 20.88 -10.51
CA GLU A 457 -16.23 21.10 -9.82
C GLU A 457 -16.58 22.59 -9.62
N LYS A 458 -15.56 23.46 -9.56
CA LYS A 458 -15.70 24.90 -9.25
C LYS A 458 -15.00 25.75 -10.31
N GLU A 459 -15.50 26.96 -10.54
CA GLU A 459 -14.91 27.92 -11.49
C GLU A 459 -13.45 28.22 -11.19
N ARG A 460 -13.11 28.40 -9.91
CA ARG A 460 -11.74 28.63 -9.43
C ARG A 460 -10.75 27.52 -9.81
N ASN A 461 -11.23 26.31 -10.10
CA ASN A 461 -10.38 25.19 -10.52
C ASN A 461 -9.83 25.37 -11.95
N VAL A 462 -10.39 26.30 -12.73
CA VAL A 462 -10.00 26.62 -14.12
C VAL A 462 -9.62 28.10 -14.30
N SER A 463 -9.29 28.80 -13.22
CA SER A 463 -8.96 30.23 -13.22
C SER A 463 -7.82 30.61 -14.18
N GLU A 464 -6.77 29.79 -14.25
CA GLU A 464 -5.62 30.02 -15.15
C GLU A 464 -5.99 29.71 -16.60
N ILE A 465 -6.77 28.65 -16.83
CA ILE A 465 -7.25 28.27 -18.16
C ILE A 465 -8.12 29.38 -18.77
N ILE A 466 -9.02 29.98 -18.00
CA ILE A 466 -9.91 31.04 -18.50
C ILE A 466 -9.09 32.25 -19.01
N ARG A 467 -7.93 32.52 -18.40
CA ARG A 467 -7.03 33.61 -18.77
C ARG A 467 -6.14 33.28 -19.97
N ALA A 468 -5.95 32.00 -20.29
CA ALA A 468 -5.16 31.58 -21.43
C ALA A 468 -5.79 32.08 -22.75
N ARG A 469 -4.96 32.28 -23.77
CA ARG A 469 -5.44 32.61 -25.11
C ARG A 469 -6.10 31.38 -25.73
N ASP A 470 -7.02 31.60 -26.66
CA ASP A 470 -7.60 30.49 -27.41
C ASP A 470 -6.51 29.77 -28.24
N SER A 471 -6.65 28.46 -28.39
CA SER A 471 -5.69 27.61 -29.11
C SER A 471 -4.23 27.70 -28.61
N SER A 472 -3.99 28.06 -27.34
CA SER A 472 -2.63 28.25 -26.81
C SER A 472 -2.04 27.03 -26.11
N ILE A 473 -2.86 26.01 -25.79
CA ILE A 473 -2.45 24.82 -25.03
C ILE A 473 -2.30 23.65 -25.99
N TRP A 474 -1.08 23.28 -26.34
CA TRP A 474 -0.81 22.14 -27.20
C TRP A 474 -0.90 20.81 -26.44
N VAL A 475 -1.67 19.85 -26.94
CA VAL A 475 -1.79 18.50 -26.33
C VAL A 475 -1.51 17.34 -27.30
N GLY A 476 -1.08 17.63 -28.54
CA GLY A 476 -0.78 16.61 -29.56
C GLY A 476 -2.02 16.06 -30.27
N ARG A 477 -1.99 14.77 -30.60
CA ARG A 477 -3.15 14.03 -31.12
C ARG A 477 -3.94 13.41 -29.97
N VAL A 478 -5.27 13.43 -30.04
CA VAL A 478 -6.18 12.98 -28.98
C VAL A 478 -7.35 12.21 -29.57
N LYS A 479 -7.50 10.95 -29.18
CA LYS A 479 -8.63 10.10 -29.60
C LYS A 479 -9.90 10.39 -28.81
N LYS A 480 -9.80 10.57 -27.49
CA LYS A 480 -10.94 10.83 -26.63
C LYS A 480 -10.69 11.94 -25.62
N LEU A 481 -11.67 12.84 -25.52
CA LEU A 481 -11.64 13.97 -24.59
C LEU A 481 -12.91 13.97 -23.74
N VAL A 482 -12.74 13.88 -22.42
CA VAL A 482 -13.80 13.93 -21.43
C VAL A 482 -13.64 15.19 -20.59
N VAL A 483 -14.66 16.05 -20.60
CA VAL A 483 -14.71 17.27 -19.80
C VAL A 483 -15.91 17.27 -18.85
N PHE A 484 -15.65 17.55 -17.58
CA PHE A 484 -16.68 17.57 -16.54
C PHE A 484 -16.77 18.95 -15.87
N GLY A 485 -18.01 19.47 -15.77
CA GLY A 485 -18.30 20.69 -15.03
C GLY A 485 -17.63 21.94 -15.63
N TYR A 486 -16.88 22.70 -14.81
CA TYR A 486 -16.19 23.90 -15.25
C TYR A 486 -15.00 23.63 -16.17
N ALA A 487 -14.56 22.37 -16.31
CA ALA A 487 -13.47 21.99 -17.20
C ALA A 487 -13.84 22.22 -18.68
N ILE A 488 -15.12 22.42 -18.99
CA ILE A 488 -15.57 22.84 -20.32
C ILE A 488 -14.84 24.09 -20.85
N ASN A 489 -14.41 24.97 -19.94
CA ASN A 489 -13.69 26.20 -20.30
C ASN A 489 -12.28 25.95 -20.84
N THR A 490 -11.79 24.69 -20.80
CA THR A 490 -10.53 24.28 -21.43
C THR A 490 -10.64 24.09 -22.93
N LEU A 491 -11.83 23.74 -23.46
CA LEU A 491 -11.96 23.35 -24.87
C LEU A 491 -11.45 24.41 -25.86
N PRO A 492 -11.80 25.71 -25.75
CA PRO A 492 -11.30 26.73 -26.69
C PRO A 492 -9.80 26.99 -26.56
N LYS A 493 -9.21 26.58 -25.43
CA LYS A 493 -7.80 26.81 -25.13
C LYS A 493 -6.92 25.68 -25.66
N ILE A 494 -7.49 24.50 -25.86
CA ILE A 494 -6.80 23.32 -26.37
C ILE A 494 -6.56 23.45 -27.87
N ARG A 495 -5.30 23.24 -28.26
CA ARG A 495 -4.82 23.12 -29.63
C ARG A 495 -4.38 21.68 -29.87
N LEU A 496 -4.93 21.10 -30.93
CA LEU A 496 -4.63 19.74 -31.38
C LEU A 496 -3.77 19.79 -32.64
N HIS A 497 -3.18 18.65 -32.98
CA HIS A 497 -2.51 18.48 -34.27
C HIS A 497 -3.49 18.71 -35.44
N GLY A 498 -3.00 19.26 -36.56
CA GLY A 498 -3.87 19.74 -37.64
C GLY A 498 -4.65 18.65 -38.38
N ASP A 499 -4.16 17.41 -38.35
CA ASP A 499 -4.84 16.23 -38.89
C ASP A 499 -5.66 15.47 -37.84
N ASN A 500 -5.73 15.96 -36.60
CA ASN A 500 -6.35 15.22 -35.52
C ASN A 500 -7.85 15.06 -35.74
N GLU A 501 -8.31 13.82 -35.60
CA GLU A 501 -9.71 13.45 -35.61
C GLU A 501 -10.08 12.83 -34.26
N ILE A 502 -10.82 13.59 -33.45
CA ILE A 502 -11.29 13.12 -32.14
C ILE A 502 -12.35 12.05 -32.38
N GLY A 503 -12.09 10.83 -31.91
CA GLY A 503 -13.06 9.74 -31.92
C GLY A 503 -14.27 10.02 -31.03
N GLU A 504 -14.04 10.50 -29.80
CA GLU A 504 -15.11 10.81 -28.83
C GLU A 504 -14.84 12.10 -28.04
N LEU A 505 -15.76 13.06 -28.11
CA LEU A 505 -15.86 14.20 -27.17
C LEU A 505 -17.04 13.99 -26.22
N LYS A 506 -16.76 13.77 -24.94
CA LYS A 506 -17.77 13.58 -23.89
C LYS A 506 -17.82 14.75 -22.93
N ILE A 507 -18.97 15.41 -22.85
CA ILE A 507 -19.23 16.57 -21.98
C ILE A 507 -20.24 16.17 -20.91
N VAL A 508 -19.85 16.30 -19.63
CA VAL A 508 -20.63 15.79 -18.51
C VAL A 508 -20.89 16.86 -17.45
N GLY A 509 -22.13 16.96 -16.96
CA GLY A 509 -22.50 17.80 -15.82
C GLY A 509 -22.34 19.32 -16.03
N VAL A 510 -22.30 19.81 -17.26
CA VAL A 510 -22.12 21.24 -17.56
C VAL A 510 -23.45 21.99 -17.47
N SER A 511 -23.51 23.05 -16.66
CA SER A 511 -24.69 23.92 -16.54
C SER A 511 -24.46 25.27 -17.25
N LYS A 512 -25.52 26.04 -17.53
CA LYS A 512 -25.41 27.33 -18.23
C LYS A 512 -24.43 28.29 -17.54
N ARG A 513 -24.41 28.31 -16.21
CA ARG A 513 -23.49 29.14 -15.39
C ARG A 513 -22.01 28.73 -15.50
N MET A 514 -21.70 27.54 -16.01
CA MET A 514 -20.33 27.05 -16.16
C MET A 514 -19.71 27.44 -17.50
N LEU A 515 -20.51 27.92 -18.46
CA LEU A 515 -20.06 28.39 -19.76
C LEU A 515 -19.63 29.85 -19.64
N TRP A 516 -18.33 30.11 -19.54
CA TRP A 516 -17.84 31.46 -19.31
C TRP A 516 -17.77 32.26 -20.61
N ARG A 517 -18.72 33.17 -20.87
CA ARG A 517 -18.54 34.21 -21.90
C ARG A 517 -18.48 35.57 -21.22
N ARG A 518 -17.48 36.37 -21.58
CA ARG A 518 -17.60 37.83 -21.64
C ARG A 518 -18.72 38.15 -22.64
N GLU A 519 -19.97 38.10 -22.20
CA GLU A 519 -20.94 39.08 -22.68
C GLU A 519 -20.47 40.42 -22.09
N GLY A 520 -20.27 41.42 -22.95
CA GLY A 520 -19.73 42.71 -22.53
C GLY A 520 -20.49 43.28 -21.33
N ASP A 521 -19.74 43.84 -20.39
CA ASP A 521 -19.90 45.19 -19.86
C ASP A 521 -21.30 45.84 -19.77
N ASP A 522 -22.37 45.09 -19.50
CA ASP A 522 -23.66 45.62 -19.05
C ASP A 522 -23.86 45.28 -17.57
N ARG A 523 -23.01 45.89 -16.74
CA ARG A 523 -23.44 46.28 -15.38
C ARG A 523 -24.16 47.62 -15.47
N ASP A 524 -25.28 47.64 -16.19
CA ASP A 524 -26.31 48.67 -16.03
C ASP A 524 -27.58 48.24 -16.75
N SER A 525 -28.42 47.45 -16.08
CA SER A 525 -29.88 47.60 -16.13
C SER A 525 -30.55 46.53 -15.29
N HIS A 526 -30.91 46.92 -14.06
CA HIS A 526 -32.19 46.49 -13.52
C HIS A 526 -33.29 46.96 -14.48
N SER A 527 -33.71 46.11 -15.41
CA SER A 527 -35.04 46.24 -16.00
C SER A 527 -35.61 44.87 -16.32
N GLU A 528 -36.76 44.60 -15.73
CA GLU A 528 -37.68 43.56 -16.16
C GLU A 528 -37.95 43.71 -17.66
N ILE A 529 -37.34 42.85 -18.47
CA ILE A 529 -37.84 42.59 -19.81
C ILE A 529 -38.63 41.29 -19.74
N VAL A 530 -39.95 41.48 -19.68
CA VAL A 530 -40.97 40.48 -19.99
C VAL A 530 -40.70 39.95 -21.40
N VAL A 531 -39.92 38.87 -21.52
CA VAL A 531 -39.86 38.09 -22.75
C VAL A 531 -41.13 37.24 -22.80
N LYS A 532 -42.11 37.75 -23.55
CA LYS A 532 -43.30 37.03 -23.97
C LYS A 532 -42.92 35.63 -24.46
N LYS A 533 -43.67 34.66 -23.93
CA LYS A 533 -43.80 33.28 -24.43
C LYS A 533 -43.72 33.22 -25.97
N THR A 534 -42.63 32.67 -26.48
CA THR A 534 -42.65 31.86 -27.72
C THR A 534 -41.78 30.65 -27.48
N PHE A 535 -42.44 29.62 -26.96
CA PHE A 535 -41.95 28.25 -26.90
C PHE A 535 -41.99 27.71 -28.33
N ILE A 536 -40.86 27.74 -29.04
CA ILE A 536 -40.66 26.97 -30.28
C ILE A 536 -39.30 26.28 -30.18
N ARG A 537 -39.31 24.99 -30.52
CA ARG A 537 -38.42 23.91 -30.06
C ARG A 537 -36.93 24.12 -30.41
N PRO A 538 -35.99 23.99 -29.43
CA PRO A 538 -34.56 23.98 -29.72
C PRO A 538 -34.12 22.83 -30.64
N MET A 539 -34.86 21.72 -30.68
CA MET A 539 -34.51 20.56 -31.51
C MET A 539 -34.69 20.78 -33.01
N GLU A 540 -35.74 21.48 -33.46
CA GLU A 540 -36.02 21.69 -34.89
C GLU A 540 -35.01 22.65 -35.53
N PHE A 541 -34.47 23.59 -34.74
CA PHE A 541 -33.41 24.51 -35.18
C PHE A 541 -32.01 23.85 -35.17
N VAL A 542 -31.80 22.79 -34.37
CA VAL A 542 -30.54 22.04 -34.37
C VAL A 542 -30.46 21.09 -35.57
N PHE A 543 -31.57 20.45 -35.95
CA PHE A 543 -31.64 19.57 -37.13
C PHE A 543 -31.57 20.33 -38.47
N SER A 544 -32.13 21.54 -38.57
CA SER A 544 -32.08 22.34 -39.82
C SER A 544 -30.69 22.87 -40.17
N LEU A 545 -29.77 22.91 -39.20
CA LEU A 545 -28.39 23.36 -39.36
C LEU A 545 -27.40 22.22 -39.65
N LEU A 546 -27.72 20.99 -39.26
CA LEU A 546 -26.89 19.80 -39.55
C LEU A 546 -27.10 19.23 -40.96
N THR A 547 -28.15 19.66 -41.68
CA THR A 547 -28.56 19.06 -42.97
C THR A 547 -28.27 19.91 -44.21
N LYS A 548 -27.61 21.06 -44.11
CA LYS A 548 -27.23 21.84 -45.30
C LYS A 548 -25.85 21.49 -45.82
N ARG A 549 -25.74 20.32 -46.45
CA ARG A 549 -24.74 20.08 -47.50
C ARG A 549 -25.43 20.38 -48.83
N LYS A 550 -25.18 21.56 -49.42
CA LYS A 550 -25.51 21.77 -50.83
C LYS A 550 -24.49 20.97 -51.64
N VAL A 551 -24.98 19.95 -52.33
CA VAL A 551 -24.23 19.27 -53.39
C VAL A 551 -24.08 20.29 -54.53
N GLY A 552 -22.83 20.53 -54.95
CA GLY A 552 -22.52 21.30 -56.16
C GLY A 552 -22.14 22.76 -55.93
N GLU A 553 -20.99 23.01 -55.30
CA GLU A 553 -20.19 24.22 -55.59
C GLU A 553 -18.77 23.73 -55.90
N ALA A 554 -18.27 24.08 -57.09
CA ALA A 554 -17.01 23.61 -57.62
C ALA A 554 -15.83 24.19 -56.83
N GLU A 555 -14.86 23.34 -56.50
CA GLU A 555 -13.52 23.74 -56.13
C GLU A 555 -12.93 24.57 -57.27
N THR A 556 -12.71 25.86 -57.00
CA THR A 556 -11.85 26.67 -57.87
C THR A 556 -10.42 26.33 -57.52
N LEU A 557 -9.80 25.48 -58.35
CA LEU A 557 -8.35 25.31 -58.43
C LEU A 557 -7.74 26.67 -58.80
N GLY A 558 -7.21 27.38 -57.81
CA GLY A 558 -6.31 28.50 -58.01
C GLY A 558 -4.92 27.98 -58.32
N GLU A 559 -4.51 28.08 -59.58
CA GLU A 559 -3.15 27.84 -60.06
C GLU A 559 -2.19 28.92 -59.55
N THR A 560 -1.81 28.90 -58.27
CA THR A 560 -0.53 29.41 -57.75
C THR A 560 -0.36 28.90 -56.33
N GLY A 561 0.68 28.09 -56.10
CA GLY A 561 1.01 27.47 -54.82
C GLY A 561 1.43 28.46 -53.74
N THR A 562 0.46 29.09 -53.08
CA THR A 562 0.63 29.78 -51.80
C THR A 562 -0.50 29.38 -50.87
N VAL A 563 -0.14 28.62 -49.83
CA VAL A 563 -0.99 28.34 -48.68
C VAL A 563 -1.37 29.68 -48.05
N VAL A 564 -2.64 30.07 -48.18
CA VAL A 564 -3.22 31.15 -47.38
C VAL A 564 -3.20 30.64 -45.94
N LYS A 565 -2.32 31.21 -45.12
CA LYS A 565 -2.38 31.04 -43.67
C LYS A 565 -3.63 31.78 -43.20
N ASP A 566 -4.61 31.05 -42.70
CA ASP A 566 -5.66 31.67 -41.88
C ASP A 566 -4.96 32.28 -40.65
N GLU A 567 -4.95 33.63 -40.60
CA GLU A 567 -4.39 34.39 -39.48
C GLU A 567 -5.30 34.35 -38.23
N ASP A 568 -6.51 33.79 -38.36
CA ASP A 568 -7.43 33.52 -37.27
C ASP A 568 -7.27 32.05 -36.82
N GLY A 569 -6.42 31.81 -35.82
CA GLY A 569 -6.05 30.48 -35.29
C GLY A 569 -7.17 29.62 -34.67
N CYS A 570 -8.33 29.50 -35.32
CA CYS A 570 -9.36 28.52 -35.03
C CYS A 570 -8.97 27.17 -35.64
N CYS A 571 -8.55 26.24 -34.80
CA CYS A 571 -8.32 24.86 -35.22
C CYS A 571 -9.68 24.20 -35.42
N SER A 572 -9.99 23.85 -36.67
CA SER A 572 -11.16 23.05 -37.02
C SER A 572 -11.10 21.67 -36.38
N TRP A 573 -11.87 21.44 -35.30
CA TRP A 573 -11.91 20.10 -34.71
C TRP A 573 -12.73 19.16 -35.59
N LYS A 574 -12.13 18.06 -36.05
CA LYS A 574 -12.88 16.94 -36.62
C LYS A 574 -13.27 15.99 -35.49
N ILE A 575 -14.56 15.79 -35.25
CA ILE A 575 -15.08 15.00 -34.13
C ILE A 575 -16.01 13.92 -34.69
N LYS A 576 -15.72 12.63 -34.48
CA LYS A 576 -16.62 11.56 -34.92
C LYS A 576 -17.86 11.49 -34.03
N GLU A 577 -17.67 11.31 -32.73
CA GLU A 577 -18.76 11.17 -31.78
C GLU A 577 -18.72 12.26 -30.72
N MET A 578 -19.86 12.91 -30.47
CA MET A 578 -20.03 13.84 -29.37
C MET A 578 -21.17 13.39 -28.46
N LYS A 579 -20.87 13.20 -27.17
CA LYS A 579 -21.82 12.82 -26.12
C LYS A 579 -21.99 13.96 -25.11
N ILE A 580 -23.22 14.42 -24.91
CA ILE A 580 -23.57 15.43 -23.91
C ILE A 580 -24.44 14.77 -22.83
N GLU A 581 -23.88 14.55 -21.65
CA GLU A 581 -24.54 13.85 -20.54
C GLU A 581 -24.84 14.80 -19.39
N HIS A 582 -26.09 14.82 -18.93
CA HIS A 582 -26.52 15.63 -17.78
C HIS A 582 -26.11 17.11 -17.87
N SER A 583 -25.95 17.61 -19.09
CA SER A 583 -25.39 18.92 -19.41
C SER A 583 -26.40 19.76 -20.17
N THR A 584 -26.17 21.07 -20.17
CA THR A 584 -26.99 22.02 -20.90
C THR A 584 -26.67 22.01 -22.39
N MET A 585 -27.70 22.11 -23.23
CA MET A 585 -27.52 22.23 -24.69
C MET A 585 -26.86 23.55 -25.10
N PHE A 586 -26.77 24.54 -24.20
CA PHE A 586 -26.02 25.78 -24.46
C PHE A 586 -24.54 25.54 -24.74
N VAL A 587 -23.97 24.38 -24.36
CA VAL A 587 -22.58 24.01 -24.69
C VAL A 587 -22.36 23.98 -26.21
N LEU A 588 -23.37 23.62 -27.01
CA LEU A 588 -23.26 23.61 -28.47
C LEU A 588 -23.00 25.00 -29.07
N ARG A 589 -23.37 26.10 -28.38
CA ARG A 589 -23.07 27.45 -28.87
C ARG A 589 -21.56 27.72 -28.88
N TRP A 590 -20.79 27.07 -28.02
CA TRP A 590 -19.33 27.18 -27.97
C TRP A 590 -18.65 26.45 -29.13
N LEU A 591 -19.16 25.27 -29.48
CA LEU A 591 -18.64 24.48 -30.60
C LEU A 591 -18.99 25.10 -31.96
N ARG A 592 -20.10 25.85 -32.04
CA ARG A 592 -20.64 26.45 -33.28
C ARG A 592 -19.94 27.74 -33.74
N THR A 593 -19.06 28.36 -32.96
CA THR A 593 -18.35 29.56 -33.42
C THR A 593 -17.22 29.27 -34.39
N ASP A 594 -16.74 28.03 -34.42
CA ASP A 594 -15.78 27.57 -35.42
C ASP A 594 -16.55 26.90 -36.57
N ARG A 595 -16.60 27.53 -37.75
CA ARG A 595 -17.42 27.11 -38.92
C ARG A 595 -16.93 25.80 -39.57
N SER A 596 -15.93 25.17 -38.98
CA SER A 596 -15.12 24.12 -39.58
C SER A 596 -15.20 22.78 -38.84
N CYS A 597 -15.98 22.70 -37.76
CA CYS A 597 -16.16 21.46 -36.99
C CYS A 597 -17.06 20.46 -37.73
N VAL A 598 -16.51 19.29 -38.09
CA VAL A 598 -17.25 18.19 -38.74
C VAL A 598 -17.64 17.18 -37.67
N LEU A 599 -18.94 16.84 -37.60
CA LEU A 599 -19.51 15.94 -36.60
C LEU A 599 -20.32 14.81 -37.24
N ASP A 600 -19.91 13.55 -37.03
CA ASP A 600 -20.59 12.38 -37.62
C ASP A 600 -21.79 11.91 -36.77
N ARG A 601 -21.60 11.84 -35.45
CA ARG A 601 -22.59 11.32 -34.50
C ARG A 601 -22.73 12.25 -33.29
N PHE A 602 -23.98 12.55 -32.96
CA PHE A 602 -24.33 13.40 -31.83
C PHE A 602 -25.34 12.70 -30.90
N GLU A 603 -25.01 12.59 -29.61
CA GLU A 603 -25.86 11.96 -28.60
C GLU A 603 -26.06 12.86 -27.37
N VAL A 604 -27.29 12.96 -26.89
CA VAL A 604 -27.66 13.76 -25.70
C VAL A 604 -28.40 12.88 -24.69
N VAL A 605 -27.79 12.70 -23.52
CA VAL A 605 -28.37 11.95 -22.40
C VAL A 605 -28.89 12.92 -21.34
N SER A 606 -30.20 13.18 -21.35
CA SER A 606 -30.84 14.06 -20.38
C SER A 606 -31.01 13.40 -18.99
N LYS A 607 -31.02 14.19 -17.91
CA LYS A 607 -31.37 13.70 -16.57
C LYS A 607 -32.83 13.22 -16.55
N LYS A 608 -33.08 11.90 -16.61
CA LYS A 608 -34.29 11.35 -15.97
C LYS A 608 -34.15 11.61 -14.46
N LYS A 609 -35.22 12.09 -13.80
CA LYS A 609 -35.27 12.30 -12.34
C LYS A 609 -34.67 11.08 -11.61
N MET A 610 -33.45 11.20 -11.11
CA MET A 610 -32.93 10.33 -10.07
C MET A 610 -32.60 11.18 -8.85
N ILE A 611 -33.17 10.71 -7.75
CA ILE A 611 -33.07 11.17 -6.38
C ILE A 611 -31.60 11.08 -5.94
N LYS A 612 -31.23 11.99 -5.04
CA LYS A 612 -29.91 12.15 -4.40
C LYS A 612 -29.19 10.81 -4.17
N THR A 613 -28.06 10.62 -4.87
CA THR A 613 -26.87 9.88 -4.42
C THR A 613 -25.76 10.16 -5.45
N CYS A 614 -24.85 11.09 -5.13
CA CYS A 614 -23.56 11.17 -5.81
C CYS A 614 -22.70 10.02 -5.27
N HIS A 615 -22.51 8.96 -6.04
CA HIS A 615 -21.48 7.97 -5.78
C HIS A 615 -20.29 8.25 -6.72
N LEU A 616 -19.28 8.95 -6.20
CA LEU A 616 -17.95 9.13 -6.79
C LEU A 616 -17.05 7.90 -6.56
N THR A 617 -17.60 6.68 -6.57
CA THR A 617 -16.85 5.45 -6.23
C THR A 617 -16.40 4.60 -7.41
N ASN A 618 -16.79 4.91 -8.66
CA ASN A 618 -16.55 3.99 -9.79
C ASN A 618 -15.48 4.43 -10.82
N VAL A 619 -14.54 5.31 -10.44
CA VAL A 619 -13.35 5.63 -11.27
C VAL A 619 -12.03 5.30 -10.55
N PHE A 620 -12.11 4.72 -9.35
CA PHE A 620 -10.96 4.20 -8.63
C PHE A 620 -11.12 2.68 -8.47
N ILE A 621 -10.31 1.91 -9.18
CA ILE A 621 -10.10 0.49 -8.87
C ILE A 621 -9.31 0.46 -7.57
N TRP A 622 -9.96 0.02 -6.49
CA TRP A 622 -9.32 -0.34 -5.23
C TRP A 622 -9.08 -1.84 -5.27
N GLU A 623 -7.82 -2.25 -5.34
CA GLU A 623 -7.40 -3.59 -4.92
C GLU A 623 -6.94 -3.48 -3.47
N GLU A 624 -7.40 -4.42 -2.64
CA GLU A 624 -6.96 -4.60 -1.24
C GLU A 624 -5.45 -4.88 -1.12
#